data_AF-K9F1Y8-F1
#
_entry.id   AF-K9F1Y8-F1
#
_cell.length_a   1.000
_cell.length_b   1.000
_cell.length_c   1.000
_cell.angle_alpha   90.00
_cell.angle_beta   90.00
_cell.angle_gamma   90.00
#
_symmetry.space_group_name_H-M   'P 1'
#
loop_
_entity.id
_entity.type
_entity.pdbx_description
1 polymer ?
#
loop_
_entity_poly.entity_id
_entity_poly.type
_entity_poly.pdbx_seq_one_letter_code
_entity_poly.pdbx_strand_id
1 'polypeptide(L)'
;MIWDDPAAEAMAGYEPTMLGHGTPLLPSQLRHLLCDSRIIRTVFAGASTVLDAERASQLYSDDQKNAVLARDGGCTFPGCTDTYQTCDVHHAQECESCHGNTDLNNAVCLCWRHHRYVHTKHVRIHIHEKGILFENDEQGLIATHV
;
A
#
# COMPACT_ATOMS: atom_id res chain seq x y z
N MET A 1 -4.30 9.05 -16.62
CA MET A 1 -3.00 9.73 -16.46
C MET A 1 -2.10 8.73 -15.76
N ILE A 2 -1.13 8.16 -16.48
CA ILE A 2 -0.29 7.05 -16.02
C ILE A 2 0.74 7.59 -15.03
N TRP A 3 0.73 7.11 -13.78
CA TRP A 3 1.70 7.48 -12.74
C TRP A 3 2.83 6.44 -12.68
N ASP A 4 3.59 6.35 -13.78
CA ASP A 4 5.01 5.98 -13.63
C ASP A 4 5.71 7.02 -12.75
N ASP A 5 6.89 6.72 -12.21
CA ASP A 5 7.66 7.74 -11.50
C ASP A 5 7.74 8.97 -12.42
N PRO A 6 7.27 10.14 -11.96
CA PRO A 6 7.17 11.31 -12.82
C PRO A 6 8.54 11.59 -13.43
N ALA A 7 8.54 12.00 -14.70
CA ALA A 7 9.76 12.41 -15.37
C ALA A 7 10.50 13.44 -14.48
N ALA A 8 11.83 13.41 -14.49
CA ALA A 8 12.64 14.24 -13.58
C ALA A 8 12.27 15.74 -13.70
N GLU A 9 11.88 16.18 -14.89
CA GLU A 9 11.41 17.54 -15.17
C GLU A 9 10.10 17.87 -14.44
N ALA A 10 9.20 16.91 -14.29
CA ALA A 10 7.94 17.11 -13.56
C ALA A 10 8.15 17.23 -12.04
N MET A 11 9.30 16.77 -11.53
CA MET A 11 9.71 16.91 -10.13
C MET A 11 10.65 18.10 -9.89
N ALA A 12 10.97 18.88 -10.92
CA ALA A 12 11.85 20.04 -10.80
C ALA A 12 11.27 21.06 -9.81
N GLY A 13 12.06 21.41 -8.78
CA GLY A 13 11.67 22.38 -7.74
C GLY A 13 11.05 21.76 -6.49
N TYR A 14 10.81 20.44 -6.46
CA TYR A 14 10.42 19.72 -5.24
C TYR A 14 11.64 19.07 -4.59
N GLU A 15 11.79 19.21 -3.27
CA GLU A 15 12.79 18.45 -2.53
C GLU A 15 12.33 16.99 -2.39
N PRO A 16 13.15 16.01 -2.79
CA PRO A 16 12.80 14.61 -2.68
C PRO A 16 12.74 14.17 -1.22
N THR A 17 11.88 13.19 -0.92
CA THR A 17 11.94 12.52 0.38
C THR A 17 13.23 11.72 0.46
N MET A 18 13.97 11.87 1.55
CA MET A 18 15.28 11.24 1.74
C MET A 18 15.21 10.13 2.78
N LEU A 19 15.90 9.02 2.52
CA LEU A 19 16.25 8.05 3.55
C LEU A 19 17.26 8.68 4.54
N GLY A 20 17.39 8.11 5.74
CA GLY A 20 18.26 8.65 6.79
C GLY A 20 19.74 8.78 6.43
N HIS A 21 20.21 8.03 5.42
CA HIS A 21 21.56 8.11 4.86
C HIS A 21 21.68 9.05 3.64
N GLY A 22 20.65 9.84 3.32
CA GLY A 22 20.69 10.85 2.25
C GLY A 22 20.45 10.31 0.84
N THR A 23 19.79 9.15 0.68
CA THR A 23 19.38 8.65 -0.64
C THR A 23 17.96 9.12 -0.94
N PRO A 24 17.68 9.71 -2.12
CA PRO A 24 16.34 10.12 -2.49
C PRO A 24 15.45 8.91 -2.78
N LEU A 25 14.18 9.02 -2.38
CA LEU A 25 13.12 8.08 -2.70
C LEU A 25 12.30 8.61 -3.88
N LEU A 26 12.02 7.71 -4.82
CA LEU A 26 11.04 7.94 -5.86
C LEU A 26 9.61 7.94 -5.27
N PRO A 27 8.65 8.67 -5.86
CA PRO A 27 7.27 8.68 -5.39
C PRO A 27 6.64 7.28 -5.30
N SER A 28 6.95 6.38 -6.24
CA SER A 28 6.49 4.98 -6.17
C SER A 28 7.04 4.22 -4.97
N GLN A 29 8.31 4.47 -4.60
CA GLN A 29 8.95 3.85 -3.44
C GLN A 29 8.35 4.38 -2.14
N LEU A 30 8.13 5.70 -2.06
CA LEU A 30 7.48 6.31 -0.91
C LEU A 30 6.07 5.73 -0.72
N ARG A 31 5.26 5.64 -1.79
CA ARG A 31 3.91 5.07 -1.70
C ARG A 31 3.92 3.62 -1.19
N HIS A 32 4.83 2.80 -1.70
CA HIS A 32 4.97 1.42 -1.24
C HIS A 32 5.33 1.35 0.25
N LEU A 33 6.27 2.19 0.72
CA LEU A 33 6.59 2.28 2.14
C LEU A 33 5.39 2.74 2.97
N LEU A 34 4.60 3.68 2.45
CA LEU A 34 3.42 4.20 3.14
C LEU A 34 2.32 3.16 3.37
N CYS A 35 2.22 2.13 2.53
CA CYS A 35 1.24 1.05 2.71
C CYS A 35 1.40 0.28 4.02
N ASP A 36 2.62 0.23 4.56
CA ASP A 36 2.92 -0.40 5.84
C ASP A 36 3.52 0.60 6.85
N SER A 37 3.32 1.91 6.62
CA SER A 37 3.80 2.95 7.53
C SER A 37 2.67 3.65 8.27
N ARG A 38 2.95 3.96 9.53
CA ARG A 38 2.07 4.72 10.40
C ARG A 38 2.45 6.19 10.29
N ILE A 39 1.58 7.03 9.71
CA ILE A 39 1.79 8.48 9.65
C ILE A 39 1.13 9.13 10.87
N ILE A 40 1.92 9.77 11.73
CA ILE A 40 1.42 10.55 12.87
C ILE A 40 1.74 12.02 12.60
N ARG A 41 0.69 12.83 12.44
CA ARG A 41 0.82 14.29 12.39
C ARG A 41 0.61 14.86 13.78
N THR A 42 1.55 15.67 14.25
CA THR A 42 1.43 16.41 15.51
C THR A 42 1.68 17.88 15.24
N VAL A 43 0.65 18.71 15.45
CA VAL A 43 0.74 20.16 15.31
C VAL A 43 0.89 20.80 16.68
N PHE A 44 1.87 21.67 16.84
CA PHE A 44 2.10 22.40 18.09
C PHE A 44 1.67 23.86 17.97
N ALA A 45 0.95 24.38 18.98
CA ALA A 45 0.82 25.83 19.22
C ALA A 45 1.70 26.22 20.42
N GLY A 46 2.74 27.01 20.16
CA GLY A 46 3.60 27.53 21.21
C GLY A 46 4.28 26.43 22.04
N ALA A 47 4.79 26.80 23.22
CA ALA A 47 5.43 25.84 24.11
C ALA A 47 4.39 24.84 24.63
N SER A 48 4.52 23.58 24.20
CA SER A 48 3.88 22.41 24.82
C SER A 48 2.36 22.24 24.65
N THR A 49 1.72 22.90 23.67
CA THR A 49 0.30 22.62 23.36
C THR A 49 0.18 21.86 22.04
N VAL A 50 -0.34 20.63 22.09
CA VAL A 50 -0.73 19.88 20.88
C VAL A 50 -2.08 20.40 20.41
N LEU A 51 -2.12 21.00 19.22
CA LEU A 51 -3.34 21.51 18.58
C LEU A 51 -4.13 20.43 17.88
N ASP A 52 -3.42 19.46 17.31
CA ASP A 52 -3.99 18.41 16.49
C ASP A 52 -3.06 17.20 16.52
N ALA A 53 -3.62 16.06 16.91
CA ALA A 53 -2.98 14.76 16.92
C ALA A 53 -3.93 13.79 16.24
N GLU A 54 -3.78 13.65 14.93
CA GLU A 54 -4.57 12.70 14.17
C GLU A 54 -4.17 11.27 14.55
N ARG A 55 -5.16 10.40 14.66
CA ARG A 55 -4.93 8.96 14.85
C ARG A 55 -4.36 8.44 13.53
N ALA A 56 -3.13 7.98 13.58
CA ALA A 56 -2.51 7.38 12.41
C ALA A 56 -3.34 6.23 11.83
N SER A 57 -3.20 6.02 10.51
CA SER A 57 -3.66 4.81 9.84
C SER A 57 -3.27 3.57 10.65
N GLN A 58 -4.23 2.68 10.88
CA GLN A 58 -4.00 1.48 11.66
C GLN A 58 -3.28 0.47 10.77
N LEU A 59 -2.02 0.16 11.10
CA LEU A 59 -1.26 -0.88 10.42
C LEU A 59 -1.66 -2.26 10.91
N TYR A 60 -1.60 -3.26 10.03
CA TYR A 60 -1.74 -4.66 10.44
C TYR A 60 -0.69 -4.95 11.51
N SER A 61 -1.13 -5.48 12.66
CA SER A 61 -0.21 -6.01 13.67
C SER A 61 0.57 -7.20 13.08
N ASP A 62 1.70 -7.54 13.69
CA ASP A 62 2.53 -8.67 13.21
C ASP A 62 1.73 -9.98 13.19
N ASP A 63 0.86 -10.22 14.18
CA ASP A 63 -0.03 -11.39 14.20
C ASP A 63 -1.02 -11.38 13.04
N GLN A 64 -1.57 -10.22 12.71
CA GLN A 64 -2.45 -10.06 11.56
C GLN A 64 -1.71 -10.28 10.24
N LYS A 65 -0.49 -9.76 10.12
CA LYS A 65 0.36 -10.00 8.95
C LYS A 65 0.66 -11.49 8.79
N ASN A 66 1.10 -12.14 9.86
CA ASN A 66 1.37 -13.58 9.87
C ASN A 66 0.14 -14.40 9.49
N ALA A 67 -1.05 -14.03 9.96
CA ALA A 67 -2.29 -14.69 9.59
C ALA A 67 -2.58 -14.58 8.08
N VAL A 68 -2.37 -13.41 7.47
CA VAL A 68 -2.56 -13.19 6.03
C VAL A 68 -1.52 -13.94 5.22
N LEU A 69 -0.24 -13.85 5.59
CA LEU A 69 0.84 -14.56 4.90
C LEU A 69 0.63 -16.08 4.95
N ALA A 70 0.16 -16.61 6.08
CA ALA A 70 -0.17 -18.03 6.22
C ALA A 70 -1.41 -18.44 5.42
N ARG A 71 -2.44 -17.58 5.37
CA ARG A 71 -3.67 -17.81 4.58
C ARG A 71 -3.37 -17.82 3.08
N ASP A 72 -2.59 -16.86 2.61
CA ASP A 72 -2.37 -16.62 1.18
C ASP A 72 -1.20 -17.45 0.63
N GLY A 73 -0.23 -17.86 1.47
CA GLY A 73 0.90 -18.73 1.11
C GLY A 73 1.95 -18.09 0.17
N GLY A 74 1.64 -16.94 -0.43
CA GLY A 74 2.46 -16.24 -1.39
C GLY A 74 1.69 -15.09 -2.02
N CYS A 75 2.22 -14.54 -3.11
CA CYS A 75 1.57 -13.46 -3.82
C CYS A 75 0.25 -13.92 -4.44
N THR A 76 -0.86 -13.31 -4.04
CA THR A 76 -2.22 -13.58 -4.53
C THR A 76 -2.48 -13.08 -5.96
N PHE A 77 -1.58 -12.27 -6.52
CA PHE A 77 -1.73 -11.84 -7.92
C PHE A 77 -1.68 -13.06 -8.86
N PRO A 78 -2.66 -13.23 -9.78
CA PRO A 78 -2.79 -14.44 -10.58
C PRO A 78 -1.55 -14.79 -11.38
N GLY A 79 -1.15 -16.07 -11.34
CA GLY A 79 0.03 -16.58 -12.02
C GLY A 79 1.37 -16.23 -11.37
N CYS A 80 1.37 -15.55 -10.22
CA CYS A 80 2.58 -15.34 -9.44
C CYS A 80 2.95 -16.60 -8.64
N THR A 81 4.25 -16.91 -8.60
CA THR A 81 4.80 -18.02 -7.82
C THR A 81 5.70 -17.54 -6.68
N ASP A 82 5.72 -16.23 -6.40
CA ASP A 82 6.52 -15.68 -5.31
C ASP A 82 5.93 -16.12 -3.97
N THR A 83 6.81 -16.64 -3.12
CA THR A 83 6.45 -17.11 -1.78
C THR A 83 6.25 -15.94 -0.82
N TYR A 84 5.60 -16.20 0.32
CA TYR A 84 5.32 -15.20 1.35
C TYR A 84 6.56 -14.41 1.82
N GLN A 85 7.78 -14.97 1.69
CA GLN A 85 9.03 -14.32 2.13
C GLN A 85 9.36 -13.01 1.41
N THR A 86 8.81 -12.80 0.21
CA THR A 86 9.03 -11.60 -0.60
C THR A 86 7.76 -10.77 -0.77
N CYS A 87 6.75 -11.05 0.07
CA CYS A 87 5.44 -10.43 -0.01
C CYS A 87 5.13 -9.60 1.22
N ASP A 88 4.42 -8.52 0.98
CA ASP A 88 3.87 -7.64 2.00
C ASP A 88 2.34 -7.76 2.01
N VAL A 89 1.75 -7.41 3.14
CA VAL A 89 0.29 -7.32 3.27
C VAL A 89 -0.18 -5.97 2.74
N HIS A 90 -1.12 -6.01 1.82
CA HIS A 90 -1.72 -4.87 1.16
C HIS A 90 -3.21 -4.80 1.48
N HIS A 91 -3.74 -3.58 1.62
CA HIS A 91 -5.17 -3.36 1.78
C HIS A 91 -5.84 -3.45 0.41
N ALA A 92 -6.78 -4.37 0.23
CA ALA A 92 -7.45 -4.57 -1.06
C ALA A 92 -8.31 -3.36 -1.48
N GLN A 93 -9.02 -2.77 -0.52
CA GLN A 93 -9.71 -1.50 -0.72
C GLN A 93 -9.01 -0.37 0.03
N GLU A 94 -8.23 0.42 -0.70
CA GLU A 94 -7.68 1.69 -0.23
C GLU A 94 -8.72 2.79 -0.44
N CYS A 95 -9.46 3.17 0.60
CA CYS A 95 -10.30 4.37 0.56
C CYS A 95 -9.98 5.29 1.74
N GLU A 96 -9.79 6.58 1.47
CA GLU A 96 -9.48 7.62 2.48
C GLU A 96 -10.53 7.72 3.60
N SER A 97 -11.74 7.19 3.43
CA SER A 97 -12.75 7.11 4.49
C SER A 97 -12.81 5.74 5.17
N CYS A 98 -12.13 4.75 4.62
CA CYS A 98 -12.04 3.36 5.09
C CYS A 98 -10.94 3.20 6.15
N HIS A 99 -10.74 4.19 7.02
CA HIS A 99 -9.96 4.08 8.27
C HIS A 99 -10.54 3.00 9.24
N GLY A 100 -11.30 2.04 8.74
CA GLY A 100 -11.75 0.87 9.46
C GLY A 100 -10.56 0.00 9.85
N ASN A 101 -10.66 -0.58 11.06
CA ASN A 101 -9.73 -1.54 11.63
C ASN A 101 -9.19 -2.49 10.56
N THR A 102 -7.89 -2.76 10.64
CA THR A 102 -7.13 -3.85 10.03
C THR A 102 -7.92 -5.16 9.92
N ASP A 103 -8.84 -5.23 8.98
CA ASP A 103 -9.68 -6.38 8.73
C ASP A 103 -8.87 -7.33 7.85
N LEU A 104 -8.68 -8.55 8.35
CA LEU A 104 -8.00 -9.59 7.60
C LEU A 104 -8.74 -9.92 6.30
N ASN A 105 -10.06 -9.72 6.26
CA ASN A 105 -10.88 -9.91 5.06
C ASN A 105 -10.67 -8.82 4.00
N ASN A 106 -10.02 -7.70 4.35
CA ASN A 106 -9.61 -6.66 3.42
C ASN A 106 -8.08 -6.70 3.14
N ALA A 107 -7.40 -7.76 3.57
CA ALA A 107 -5.96 -7.92 3.40
C ALA A 107 -5.65 -8.89 2.26
N VAL A 108 -4.62 -8.61 1.47
CA VAL A 108 -4.04 -9.55 0.49
C VAL A 108 -2.52 -9.54 0.57
N CYS A 109 -1.91 -10.69 0.32
CA CYS A 109 -0.47 -10.84 0.20
C CYS A 109 -0.02 -10.53 -1.24
N LEU A 110 0.91 -9.59 -1.42
CA LEU A 110 1.46 -9.23 -2.74
C LEU A 110 2.99 -9.12 -2.68
N CYS A 111 3.68 -9.70 -3.67
CA CYS A 111 5.13 -9.49 -3.80
C CYS A 111 5.44 -8.04 -4.20
N TRP A 112 6.66 -7.55 -3.92
CA TRP A 112 7.08 -6.18 -4.26
C TRP A 112 6.66 -5.74 -5.68
N ARG A 113 6.84 -6.62 -6.67
CA ARG A 113 6.52 -6.33 -8.08
C ARG A 113 5.03 -6.10 -8.28
N HIS A 114 4.19 -6.97 -7.74
CA HIS A 114 2.74 -6.84 -7.88
C HIS A 114 2.16 -5.78 -6.95
N HIS A 115 2.76 -5.57 -5.78
CA HIS A 115 2.41 -4.47 -4.88
C HIS A 115 2.65 -3.13 -5.58
N ARG A 116 3.82 -2.92 -6.20
CA ARG A 116 4.06 -1.74 -7.04
C ARG A 116 3.08 -1.65 -8.21
N TYR A 117 2.80 -2.77 -8.88
CA TYR A 117 1.88 -2.79 -10.02
C TYR A 117 0.47 -2.33 -9.64
N VAL A 118 -0.09 -2.81 -8.52
CA VAL A 118 -1.45 -2.42 -8.09
C VAL A 118 -1.52 -0.92 -7.81
N HIS A 119 -0.47 -0.35 -7.21
CA HIS A 119 -0.34 1.09 -7.02
C HIS A 119 -0.25 1.87 -8.34
N THR A 120 0.67 1.47 -9.21
CA THR A 120 0.95 2.18 -10.46
C THR A 120 -0.23 2.12 -11.43
N LYS A 121 -1.00 1.03 -11.41
CA LYS A 121 -2.15 0.81 -12.30
C LYS A 121 -3.50 1.10 -11.65
N HIS A 122 -3.52 1.66 -10.44
CA HIS A 122 -4.74 1.95 -9.68
C HIS A 122 -5.69 0.75 -9.65
N VAL A 123 -5.11 -0.42 -9.37
CA VAL A 123 -5.86 -1.65 -9.37
C VAL A 123 -6.73 -1.68 -8.13
N ARG A 124 -8.04 -1.67 -8.34
CA ARG A 124 -9.04 -1.95 -7.33
C ARG A 124 -9.10 -3.45 -7.10
N ILE A 125 -8.97 -3.86 -5.85
CA ILE A 125 -9.00 -5.27 -5.46
C ILE A 125 -10.32 -5.53 -4.73
N HIS A 126 -11.06 -6.53 -5.20
CA HIS A 126 -12.33 -6.95 -4.62
C HIS A 126 -12.19 -8.38 -4.11
N ILE A 127 -12.24 -8.55 -2.80
CA ILE A 127 -12.21 -9.87 -2.16
C ILE A 127 -13.64 -10.38 -2.04
N HIS A 128 -13.89 -11.59 -2.53
CA HIS A 128 -15.16 -12.31 -2.45
C HIS A 128 -14.94 -13.69 -1.84
N GLU A 129 -16.02 -14.35 -1.40
CA GLU A 129 -15.97 -15.72 -0.85
C GLU A 129 -15.30 -16.74 -1.78
N LYS A 130 -15.35 -16.50 -3.10
CA LYS A 130 -14.87 -17.42 -4.14
C LYS A 130 -13.55 -16.99 -4.77
N GLY A 131 -12.92 -15.91 -4.30
CA GLY A 131 -11.69 -15.43 -4.90
C GLY A 131 -11.52 -13.92 -4.84
N ILE A 132 -10.45 -13.45 -5.48
CA ILE A 132 -10.02 -12.06 -5.50
C ILE A 132 -10.08 -11.56 -6.95
N LEU A 133 -10.77 -10.45 -7.17
CA LEU A 133 -10.84 -9.77 -8.46
C LEU A 133 -9.92 -8.55 -8.44
N PHE A 134 -9.17 -8.37 -9.51
CA PHE A 134 -8.31 -7.21 -9.73
C PHE A 134 -8.88 -6.45 -10.93
N GLU A 135 -9.19 -5.18 -10.75
CA GLU A 135 -9.77 -4.31 -11.78
C GLU A 135 -9.03 -2.99 -11.89
N ASN A 136 -8.96 -2.40 -13.08
CA ASN A 136 -8.54 -1.01 -13.24
C ASN A 136 -9.43 -0.29 -14.26
N ASP A 137 -9.34 1.04 -14.30
CA ASP A 137 -10.19 1.85 -15.17
C ASP A 137 -9.79 1.74 -16.66
N GLU A 138 -8.56 1.30 -16.96
CA GLU A 138 -8.03 1.20 -18.33
C GLU A 138 -8.52 -0.08 -19.05
N GLN A 139 -8.61 -1.20 -18.34
CA GLN A 139 -8.83 -2.53 -18.91
C GLN A 139 -10.06 -3.24 -18.30
N GLY A 140 -10.68 -2.67 -17.27
CA GLY A 140 -11.73 -3.33 -16.50
C GLY A 140 -11.14 -4.46 -15.65
N LEU A 141 -11.74 -5.65 -15.70
CA LEU A 141 -11.22 -6.83 -15.00
C LEU A 141 -9.88 -7.27 -15.61
N ILE A 142 -8.81 -7.16 -14.84
CA ILE A 142 -7.45 -7.52 -15.28
C ILE A 142 -7.04 -8.93 -14.85
N ALA A 143 -7.51 -9.41 -13.70
CA ALA A 143 -7.10 -10.71 -13.19
C ALA A 143 -8.08 -11.23 -12.13
N THR A 144 -8.13 -12.56 -11.97
CA THR A 144 -8.88 -13.24 -10.91
C THR A 144 -8.01 -14.29 -10.22
N HIS A 145 -7.98 -14.31 -8.89
CA HIS A 145 -7.38 -15.36 -8.07
C HIS A 145 -8.49 -16.16 -7.41
N VAL A 146 -8.39 -17.49 -7.38
CA VAL A 146 -9.41 -18.41 -6.85
C VAL A 146 -8.81 -19.28 -5.77
#